data_AF-A0A7Z0PWF8-F1
#
_entry.id   AF-A0A7Z0PWF8-F1
#
_cell.length_a   1.000
_cell.length_b   1.000
_cell.length_c   1.000
_cell.angle_alpha   90.00
_cell.angle_beta   90.00
_cell.angle_gamma   90.00
#
_symmetry.space_group_name_H-M   'P 1'
#
loop_
_entity.id
_entity.type
_entity.pdbx_description
1 polymer ?
#
loop_
_entity_poly.entity_id
_entity_poly.type
_entity_poly.pdbx_seq_one_letter_code
_entity_poly.pdbx_strand_id
1 'polypeptide(L)' 'MATPLTAEDPERLGGYWLAARLGAGGQGVVYEAYDAAGARVALKTL' A
#
# COMPACT_ATOMS: atom_id res chain seq x y z
N MET A 1 6.30 0.46 12.41
CA MET A 1 7.03 -0.53 11.59
C MET A 1 6.09 -1.00 10.50
N ALA A 2 6.57 -1.16 9.27
CA ALA A 2 5.74 -1.69 8.19
C ALA A 2 5.44 -3.18 8.45
N THR A 3 4.22 -3.62 8.13
CA THR A 3 3.84 -5.03 8.20
C THR A 3 3.64 -5.60 6.79
N PRO A 4 3.85 -6.90 6.58
CA PRO A 4 3.59 -7.53 5.29
C PRO A 4 2.14 -7.33 4.83
N LEU A 5 1.93 -7.39 3.52
CA LEU A 5 0.59 -7.55 2.96
C LEU A 5 -0.03 -8.87 3.43
N THR A 6 -1.33 -8.88 3.63
CA THR A 6 -2.10 -10.11 3.88
C THR A 6 -2.77 -10.59 2.59
N ALA A 7 -3.34 -11.80 2.61
CA ALA A 7 -4.04 -12.34 1.46
C ALA A 7 -5.29 -11.51 1.07
N GLU A 8 -5.84 -10.72 2.00
CA GLU A 8 -6.93 -9.79 1.73
C GLU A 8 -6.47 -8.46 1.13
N ASP A 9 -5.17 -8.15 1.16
CA ASP A 9 -4.67 -6.95 0.48
C ASP A 9 -4.61 -7.17 -1.03
N PRO A 10 -5.01 -6.17 -1.82
CA PRO A 10 -4.75 -6.21 -3.24
C PRO A 10 -3.25 -6.06 -3.49
N GLU A 11 -2.73 -6.79 -4.48
CA GLU A 11 -1.33 -6.61 -4.92
C GLU A 11 -1.11 -5.24 -5.59
N ARG A 12 -2.17 -4.66 -6.16
CA ARG A 12 -2.15 -3.37 -6.86
C ARG A 12 -3.39 -2.54 -6.59
N LEU A 13 -3.20 -1.23 -6.54
CA LEU A 13 -4.28 -0.25 -6.50
C LEU A 13 -4.02 0.81 -7.58
N GLY A 14 -4.90 0.87 -8.57
CA GLY A 14 -4.66 1.69 -9.76
C GLY A 14 -3.34 1.29 -10.45
N GLY A 15 -2.49 2.27 -10.74
CA GLY A 15 -1.17 2.07 -11.36
C GLY A 15 -0.04 1.76 -10.37
N TYR A 16 -0.35 1.43 -9.11
CA TYR A 16 0.65 1.23 -8.06
C TYR A 16 0.70 -0.22 -7.57
N TRP A 17 1.91 -0.72 -7.35
CA TRP A 17 2.18 -2.02 -6.74
C TRP A 17 2.35 -1.86 -5.24
N LEU A 18 1.64 -2.65 -4.44
CA LEU A 18 1.74 -2.59 -2.98
C LEU A 18 2.85 -3.53 -2.50
N ALA A 19 3.58 -3.12 -1.46
CA ALA A 19 4.68 -3.90 -0.90
C ALA A 19 4.51 -4.19 0.59
N ALA A 20 3.92 -3.27 1.35
CA ALA A 20 3.69 -3.43 2.78
C ALA A 20 2.57 -2.49 3.26
N ARG A 21 2.01 -2.77 4.43
CA ARG A 21 1.16 -1.85 5.17
C ARG A 21 2.03 -0.99 6.08
N LEU A 22 1.93 0.33 5.92
CA LEU A 22 2.57 1.32 6.79
C LEU A 22 1.73 1.62 8.04
N GLY A 23 0.41 1.47 7.95
CA GLY A 23 -0.52 1.63 9.07
C GLY A 23 -1.97 1.43 8.65
N ALA A 24 -2.84 1.12 9.62
CA ALA A 24 -4.28 0.95 9.41
C ALA A 24 -5.06 1.63 10.54
N GLY A 25 -6.21 2.22 10.21
CA GLY A 25 -7.09 2.87 11.19
C GLY A 25 -8.49 3.14 10.62
N GLY A 26 -9.30 3.90 11.34
CA GLY A 26 -10.71 4.16 10.96
C GLY A 26 -10.94 4.90 9.63
N GLN A 27 -9.86 5.33 8.95
CA GLN A 27 -9.89 6.00 7.65
C GLN A 27 -9.16 5.17 6.58
N GLY A 28 -9.05 3.85 6.77
CA GLY A 28 -8.41 2.95 5.81
C GLY A 28 -6.97 2.59 6.14
N VAL A 29 -6.27 2.13 5.12
CA VAL A 29 -4.92 1.57 5.19
C VAL A 29 -3.97 2.45 4.39
N VAL A 30 -2.77 2.65 4.93
CA VAL A 30 -1.66 3.28 4.22
C VAL A 30 -0.70 2.17 3.81
N TYR A 31 -0.41 2.10 2.52
CA TYR A 31 0.52 1.13 1.94
C TYR A 31 1.83 1.80 1.54
N GLU A 32 2.93 1.07 1.68
CA GLU A 32 4.13 1.31 0.89
C GLU A 32 3.84 0.78 -0.51
N ALA A 33 4.01 1.63 -1.51
CA ALA A 33 3.71 1.28 -2.89
C ALA A 33 4.75 1.85 -3.85
N TYR A 34 4.76 1.33 -5.07
CA TYR A 34 5.63 1.76 -6.16
C TYR A 34 4.81 2.10 -7.38
N ASP A 35 5.15 3.19 -8.07
CA ASP A 35 4.59 3.50 -9.38
C ASP A 35 5.29 2.70 -10.51
N ALA A 36 4.87 2.92 -11.75
CA ALA A 36 5.43 2.25 -12.92
C ALA A 36 6.91 2.57 -13.18
N ALA A 37 7.43 3.69 -12.65
CA ALA A 37 8.83 4.05 -12.73
C ALA A 37 9.64 3.53 -11.53
N GLY A 38 8.99 2.83 -10.58
CA GLY A 38 9.61 2.32 -9.36
C GLY A 38 9.76 3.38 -8.27
N ALA A 39 9.11 4.54 -8.38
CA ALA A 39 9.15 5.55 -7.33
C ALA A 39 8.33 5.08 -6.13
N ARG A 40 8.96 5.09 -4.95
CA ARG A 40 8.29 4.71 -3.70
C ARG A 40 7.35 5.81 -3.22
N VAL A 41 6.11 5.45 -2.93
CA VAL A 41 5.07 6.35 -2.41
C VAL A 41 4.35 5.73 -1.20
N ALA A 42 3.70 6.58 -0.41
CA ALA A 42 2.73 6.17 0.59
C ALA A 42 1.32 6.32 -0.01
N LEU A 43 0.64 5.21 -0.25
CA LEU A 43 -0.69 5.19 -0.86
C LEU A 43 -1.75 4.97 0.21
N LYS A 44 -2.62 5.96 0.43
CA LYS A 44 -3.72 5.86 1.39
C LYS A 44 -5.03 5.53 0.68
N THR A 45 -5.69 4.47 1.12
CA THR A 45 -7.07 4.18 0.72
C THR A 45 -8.03 5.04 1.54
N LEU A 46 -9.05 5.61 0.89
CA LEU A 46 -10.10 6.41 1.51
C LEU A 46 -11.36 5.58 1.75
#